data_AF-A0A5N6M8R4-F1
#
_entry.id   AF-A0A5N6M8R4-F1
#
_cell.length_a   1.000
_cell.length_b   1.000
_cell.length_c   1.000
_cell.angle_alpha   90.00
_cell.angle_beta   90.00
_cell.angle_gamma   90.00
#
_symmetry.space_group_name_H-M   'P 1'
#
loop_
_entity.id
_entity.type
_entity.pdbx_description
1 polymer ?
#
loop_
_entity_poly.entity_id
_entity_poly.type
_entity_poly.pdbx_seq_one_letter_code
_entity_poly.pdbx_strand_id
1 'polypeptide(L)'
;MKKDVAECGNRCLMCARVNAEHQKPSGLLEQPEIPLWKWEQIAMDFNTKLPRTSSGHDTTMKPLGMYLNQSTARHPPTDGPS
;
A
#
# COMPACT_ATOMS: atom_id res chain seq x y z
N MET A 1 21.25 20.12 32.40
CA MET A 1 20.48 20.41 31.16
C MET A 1 20.12 19.16 30.36
N LYS A 2 21.07 18.46 29.69
CA LYS A 2 20.71 17.27 28.87
C LYS A 2 20.04 16.12 29.66
N LYS A 3 20.47 15.91 30.90
CA LYS A 3 19.90 14.90 31.82
C LYS A 3 18.47 15.27 32.23
N ASP A 4 18.24 16.53 32.57
CA ASP A 4 16.93 17.05 32.99
C ASP A 4 15.90 16.97 31.84
N VAL A 5 16.35 17.22 30.60
CA VAL A 5 15.52 17.06 29.40
C VAL A 5 15.15 15.59 29.16
N ALA A 6 16.11 14.67 29.33
CA ALA A 6 15.84 13.23 29.22
C ALA A 6 14.89 12.76 30.33
N GLU A 7 15.04 13.26 31.55
CA GLU A 7 14.17 12.93 32.67
C GLU A 7 12.74 13.47 32.48
N CYS A 8 12.61 14.70 31.98
CA CYS A 8 11.33 15.29 31.62
C CYS A 8 10.62 14.47 30.51
N GLY A 9 11.37 14.02 29.51
CA GLY A 9 10.86 13.16 28.44
C GLY A 9 10.38 11.79 28.94
N ASN A 10 11.09 11.20 29.90
CA ASN A 10 10.74 9.90 30.49
C ASN A 10 9.52 9.96 31.43
N ARG A 11 9.30 11.08 32.13
CA ARG A 11 8.14 11.27 33.00
C ARG A 11 6.85 11.61 32.22
N CYS A 12 6.97 11.97 30.95
CA CYS A 12 5.84 12.37 30.11
C CYS A 12 5.17 11.16 29.44
N LEU A 13 3.98 10.80 29.90
CA LEU A 13 3.22 9.65 29.38
C LEU A 13 2.84 9.79 27.89
N MET A 14 2.47 11.00 27.45
CA MET A 14 2.18 11.31 26.05
C MET A 14 3.42 11.19 25.17
N CYS A 15 4.57 11.67 25.67
CA CYS A 15 5.84 11.62 24.96
C CYS A 15 6.30 10.16 24.76
N ALA A 16 6.10 9.31 25.77
CA ALA A 16 6.39 7.87 25.67
C ALA A 16 5.51 7.19 24.60
N ARG A 17 4.21 7.51 24.55
CA ARG A 17 3.29 6.97 23.54
C ARG A 17 3.68 7.40 22.12
N VAL A 18 3.91 8.69 21.92
CA VAL A 18 4.33 9.24 20.63
C VAL A 18 5.66 8.63 20.19
N ASN A 19 6.63 8.51 21.10
CA ASN A 19 7.89 7.84 20.78
C ASN A 19 7.68 6.37 20.40
N ALA A 20 6.82 5.62 21.10
CA ALA A 20 6.54 4.23 20.75
C ALA A 20 5.89 4.08 19.35
N GLU A 21 4.99 5.00 18.99
CA GLU A 21 4.37 5.05 17.65
C GLU A 21 5.41 5.34 16.56
N HIS A 22 6.35 6.25 16.80
CA HIS A 22 7.41 6.60 15.84
C HIS A 22 8.59 5.62 15.81
N GLN A 23 8.81 4.86 16.90
CA GLN A 23 9.81 3.79 16.96
C GLN A 23 9.34 2.49 16.31
N LYS A 24 8.03 2.35 16.05
CA LYS A 24 7.53 1.22 15.28
C LYS A 24 8.04 1.40 13.84
N PRO A 25 8.92 0.52 13.34
CA PRO A 25 9.30 0.58 11.94
C PRO A 25 8.03 0.45 11.12
N SER A 26 7.81 1.35 10.16
CA SER A 26 6.84 1.10 9.11
C SER A 26 7.16 -0.27 8.56
N GLY A 27 6.23 -1.21 8.71
CA GLY A 27 6.45 -2.60 8.29
C GLY A 27 6.90 -2.63 6.83
N LEU A 28 7.71 -3.63 6.48
CA LEU A 28 8.10 -3.83 5.08
C LEU A 28 6.82 -4.01 4.26
N LEU A 29 6.56 -3.09 3.34
CA LEU A 29 5.47 -3.24 2.39
C LEU A 29 5.92 -4.34 1.40
N GLU A 30 5.41 -5.56 1.59
CA GLU A 30 5.73 -6.66 0.69
C GLU A 30 5.12 -6.36 -0.67
N GLN A 31 5.98 -6.21 -1.68
CA GLN A 31 5.52 -6.06 -3.05
C GLN A 31 4.95 -7.41 -3.52
N PRO A 32 3.78 -7.41 -4.19
CA PRO A 32 3.26 -8.62 -4.81
C PRO A 32 4.24 -9.12 -5.88
N GLU A 33 4.34 -10.44 -6.03
CA GLU A 33 5.07 -11.04 -7.14
C GLU A 33 4.47 -10.57 -8.49
N ILE A 34 5.33 -10.30 -9.47
CA ILE A 34 4.89 -9.85 -10.79
C ILE A 34 4.25 -11.05 -11.50
N PRO A 35 2.96 -11.01 -11.84
CA PRO A 35 2.31 -12.11 -12.55
C PRO A 35 2.91 -12.27 -13.95
N LEU A 36 3.01 -13.51 -14.42
CA LEU A 36 3.53 -13.82 -15.76
C LEU A 36 2.47 -13.45 -16.81
N TRP A 37 1.19 -13.73 -16.53
CA TRP A 37 0.09 -13.43 -17.45
C TRP A 37 -0.88 -12.36 -16.98
N LYS A 38 -1.50 -11.69 -17.98
CA LYS A 38 -2.61 -10.75 -17.77
C LYS A 38 -3.71 -11.42 -16.93
N TRP A 39 -4.08 -10.78 -15.82
CA TRP A 39 -5.14 -11.23 -14.89
C TRP A 39 -4.83 -12.45 -14.03
N GLU A 40 -3.60 -12.96 -14.04
CA GLU A 40 -3.20 -14.09 -13.19
C GLU A 40 -3.19 -13.71 -11.69
N GLN A 41 -2.81 -12.48 -11.37
CA GLN A 41 -2.86 -11.91 -10.03
C GLN A 41 -3.39 -10.48 -10.10
N ILE A 42 -4.36 -10.14 -9.25
CA ILE A 42 -4.89 -8.78 -9.08
C ILE A 42 -4.77 -8.41 -7.60
N ALA A 43 -3.72 -7.68 -7.25
CA ALA A 43 -3.63 -7.02 -5.96
C ALA A 43 -4.55 -5.78 -5.97
N MET A 44 -5.26 -5.51 -4.87
CA MET A 44 -6.14 -4.35 -4.71
C MET A 44 -5.85 -3.59 -3.43
N ASP A 45 -5.81 -2.26 -3.52
CA ASP A 45 -5.73 -1.36 -2.39
C ASP A 45 -7.13 -0.89 -1.98
N PHE A 46 -7.38 -0.84 -0.66
CA PHE A 46 -8.60 -0.32 -0.07
C PHE A 46 -8.32 1.01 0.62
N ASN A 47 -8.89 2.08 0.07
CA ASN A 47 -8.91 3.38 0.74
C ASN A 47 -10.24 3.51 1.48
N THR A 48 -10.21 3.51 2.82
CA THR A 48 -11.38 3.65 3.68
C THR A 48 -11.48 5.05 4.28
N LYS A 49 -12.64 5.41 4.85
CA LYS A 49 -12.91 6.71 5.49
C LYS A 49 -12.89 7.91 4.53
N LEU A 50 -13.31 7.68 3.29
CA LEU A 50 -13.55 8.76 2.33
C LEU A 50 -14.88 9.45 2.63
N PRO A 51 -15.06 10.71 2.17
CA PRO A 51 -16.38 11.33 2.16
C PRO A 51 -17.39 10.41 1.44
N ARG A 52 -18.56 10.21 2.05
CA ARG A 52 -19.58 9.32 1.49
C ARG A 52 -20.01 9.79 0.10
N THR A 53 -20.07 8.86 -0.84
CA THR A 53 -20.71 9.09 -2.14
C THR A 53 -22.21 9.32 -1.96
N SER A 54 -22.89 9.83 -2.99
CA SER A 54 -24.36 9.92 -3.01
C SER A 54 -25.05 8.56 -2.82
N SER A 55 -24.37 7.47 -3.18
CA SER A 55 -24.79 6.09 -2.96
C SER A 55 -24.41 5.52 -1.58
N GLY A 56 -23.76 6.31 -0.71
CA GLY A 56 -23.45 5.95 0.67
C GLY A 56 -22.14 5.18 0.90
N HIS A 57 -21.30 5.02 -0.14
CA HIS A 57 -20.01 4.35 -0.01
C HIS A 57 -18.93 5.31 0.50
N ASP A 58 -18.09 4.87 1.43
CA ASP A 58 -16.97 5.62 2.01
C ASP A 58 -15.61 4.95 1.72
N THR A 59 -15.62 3.96 0.84
CA THR A 59 -14.47 3.12 0.54
C THR A 59 -14.29 3.00 -0.97
N THR A 60 -13.05 3.12 -1.44
CA THR A 60 -12.69 2.93 -2.86
C THR A 60 -11.67 1.81 -2.98
N MET A 61 -11.94 0.86 -3.88
CA MET A 61 -11.01 -0.20 -4.29
C MET A 61 -10.28 0.21 -5.57
N LYS A 62 -8.95 0.10 -5.60
CA LYS A 62 -8.15 0.32 -6.81
C LYS A 62 -7.17 -0.85 -7.00
N PRO A 63 -6.97 -1.35 -8.22
CA PRO A 63 -5.92 -2.33 -8.49
C PRO A 63 -4.54 -1.74 -8.20
N LEU A 64 -3.71 -2.46 -7.43
CA LEU A 64 -2.32 -2.11 -7.10
C LEU A 64 -1.33 -2.51 -8.23
N GLY A 65 -1.70 -3.48 -9.07
CA GLY A 65 -0.76 -4.19 -9.96
C GLY A 65 -1.10 -4.22 -11.45
N MET A 66 -1.50 -3.09 -12.06
CA MET A 66 -1.76 -3.03 -13.52
C MET A 66 -0.57 -2.50 -14.35
N TYR A 67 0.68 -2.66 -13.91
CA TYR A 67 1.84 -2.48 -14.81
C TYR A 67 1.92 -3.64 -15.80
N LEU A 68 0.89 -3.75 -16.65
CA LEU A 68 0.97 -4.51 -17.90
C LEU A 68 2.11 -3.89 -18.69
N ASN A 69 3.15 -4.68 -18.92
CA ASN A 69 4.15 -4.38 -19.92
C ASN A 69 3.39 -4.08 -21.24
N GLN A 70 3.41 -2.84 -21.69
CA GLN A 70 2.71 -2.39 -22.91
C GLN A 70 3.18 -3.17 -24.18
N SER A 71 4.22 -3.99 -24.05
CA SER A 71 4.81 -4.79 -25.13
C SER A 71 4.01 -6.04 -25.49
N THR A 72 3.17 -6.59 -24.59
CA THR A 72 2.40 -7.82 -24.90
C THR A 72 1.10 -7.55 -25.65
N ALA A 73 0.74 -6.28 -25.87
CA ALA A 73 -0.47 -5.89 -26.61
C ALA A 73 -0.34 -6.01 -28.13
N ARG A 74 0.86 -6.31 -28.66
CA ARG A 74 1.12 -6.42 -30.10
C ARG A 74 1.66 -7.80 -30.48
N HIS A 75 0.92 -8.84 -30.18
CA HIS A 75 1.01 -10.06 -30.99
C HIS A 75 -0.38 -10.32 -31.57
N PRO A 76 -0.60 -10.16 -32.89
CA PRO A 76 -1.80 -10.70 -33.50
C PRO A 76 -1.79 -12.22 -33.32
N PRO A 77 -2.94 -12.86 -33.06
CA PRO A 77 -3.01 -14.32 -33.07
C PRO A 77 -2.59 -14.79 -34.47
N THR A 78 -1.38 -15.33 -34.58
CA THR A 78 -0.99 -16.16 -35.70
C THR A 78 -1.71 -17.48 -35.51
N ASP A 79 -2.88 -17.62 -36.13
CA ASP A 79 -3.37 -18.94 -36.50
C ASP A 79 -2.27 -19.58 -37.38
N GLY A 80 -1.60 -20.57 -36.80
CA GLY A 80 -0.53 -21.32 -37.43
C GLY A 80 -1.02 -22.22 -38.56
N PRO A 81 -0.09 -22.81 -39.33
CA PRO A 81 -0.27 -23.21 -40.72
C PRO A 81 -0.75 -24.66 -40.93
N SER A 82 -1.13 -24.90 -42.20
CA SER A 82 -1.50 -26.14 -42.93
C SER A 82 -2.96 -26.57 -42.92
#